data_AF-V5GE27-F1
#
_entry.id   AF-V5GE27-F1
#
_cell.length_a   1.000
_cell.length_b   1.000
_cell.length_c   1.000
_cell.angle_alpha   90.00
_cell.angle_beta   90.00
_cell.angle_gamma   90.00
#
_symmetry.space_group_name_H-M   'P 1'
#
loop_
_entity.id
_entity.type
_entity.pdbx_description
1 polymer ?
#
loop_
_entity_poly.entity_id
_entity_poly.type
_entity_poly.pdbx_seq_one_letter_code
_entity_poly.pdbx_strand_id
1 'polypeptide(L)'
;AFSKLFNSTFKYVKNMILSEGSFDFKNQGSSGRHGPVAIILFDNVNIPNIPKEVFLTSLASVTFRNCKIGDLYSESFKATEISSVSMINTSLKYIHERAFTERTLICDFKISKCNISKLHSEAIMAGIENLTVKHSRC
;
A
#
# COMPACT_ATOMS: atom_id res chain seq x y z
N ALA A 1 -20.37 -1.62 -2.71
CA ALA A 1 -19.21 -1.41 -3.60
C ALA A 1 -19.24 0.01 -4.13
N PHE A 2 -18.12 0.74 -4.11
CA PHE A 2 -18.04 2.07 -4.71
C PHE A 2 -17.83 1.94 -6.21
N SER A 3 -18.54 2.75 -7.02
CA SER A 3 -18.39 2.72 -8.48
C SER A 3 -17.11 3.42 -8.95
N LYS A 4 -16.67 4.45 -8.22
CA LYS A 4 -15.39 5.16 -8.42
C LYS A 4 -14.87 5.62 -7.06
N LEU A 5 -13.54 5.63 -6.89
CA LEU A 5 -12.89 6.23 -5.73
C LEU A 5 -11.80 7.21 -6.18
N PHE A 6 -11.99 8.49 -5.92
CA PHE A 6 -10.97 9.51 -6.21
C PHE A 6 -10.05 9.73 -5.01
N ASN A 7 -10.62 9.82 -3.81
CA ASN A 7 -9.87 10.04 -2.58
C ASN A 7 -10.56 9.31 -1.42
N SER A 8 -9.81 8.52 -0.67
CA SER A 8 -10.19 7.97 0.62
C SER A 8 -9.19 8.38 1.68
N THR A 9 -9.70 8.86 2.81
CA THR A 9 -8.86 9.19 3.96
C THR A 9 -9.46 8.57 5.22
N PHE A 10 -8.68 7.74 5.90
CA PHE A 10 -9.02 7.09 7.16
C PHE A 10 -8.14 7.69 8.26
N LYS A 11 -8.74 8.28 9.29
CA LYS A 11 -8.00 8.92 10.39
C LYS A 11 -8.42 8.41 11.76
N TYR A 12 -7.45 8.22 12.64
CA TYR A 12 -7.68 7.89 14.06
C TYR A 12 -8.51 6.61 14.28
N VAL A 13 -8.40 5.65 13.36
CA VAL A 13 -9.12 4.38 13.46
C VAL A 13 -8.30 3.39 14.28
N LYS A 14 -8.79 3.06 15.49
CA LYS A 14 -8.10 2.17 16.44
C LYS A 14 -7.98 0.71 15.96
N ASN A 15 -8.91 0.27 15.12
CA ASN A 15 -8.88 -1.08 14.56
C ASN A 15 -9.55 -1.07 13.20
N MET A 16 -8.75 -1.04 12.14
CA MET A 16 -9.24 -1.13 10.77
C MET A 16 -8.99 -2.54 10.24
N ILE A 17 -10.08 -3.29 10.08
CA ILE A 17 -10.03 -4.62 9.47
C ILE A 17 -10.15 -4.44 7.95
N LEU A 18 -9.09 -4.81 7.24
CA LEU A 18 -9.10 -4.92 5.79
C LEU A 18 -9.39 -6.36 5.42
N SER A 19 -10.23 -6.54 4.41
CA SER A 19 -10.52 -7.82 3.78
C SER A 19 -9.92 -7.86 2.37
N GLU A 20 -9.80 -9.06 1.83
CA GLU A 20 -9.54 -9.28 0.41
C GLU A 20 -10.49 -8.42 -0.46
N GLY A 21 -9.95 -7.72 -1.47
CA GLY A 21 -10.74 -6.85 -2.35
C GLY A 21 -11.19 -5.52 -1.73
N SER A 22 -10.67 -5.11 -0.56
CA SER A 22 -11.07 -3.85 0.09
C SER A 22 -10.94 -2.62 -0.82
N PHE A 23 -9.94 -2.61 -1.71
CA PHE A 23 -9.71 -1.54 -2.68
C PHE A 23 -9.65 -2.08 -4.11
N ASP A 24 -10.61 -2.94 -4.47
CA ASP A 24 -10.91 -3.36 -5.84
C ASP A 24 -12.02 -2.47 -6.44
N PHE A 25 -11.66 -1.57 -7.35
CA PHE A 25 -12.57 -0.65 -8.04
C PHE A 25 -12.74 -1.05 -9.51
N LYS A 26 -13.82 -1.78 -9.80
CA LYS A 26 -14.08 -2.34 -11.14
C LYS A 26 -14.37 -1.33 -12.26
N ASN A 27 -14.64 -0.05 -11.92
CA ASN A 27 -15.10 0.98 -12.87
C ASN A 27 -14.32 2.31 -12.74
N GLN A 28 -13.05 2.26 -12.35
CA GLN A 28 -12.10 3.36 -12.58
C GLN A 28 -11.87 3.43 -14.09
N GLY A 29 -12.70 4.20 -14.82
CA GLY A 29 -12.62 4.31 -16.28
C GLY A 29 -11.19 4.50 -16.76
N SER A 30 -10.87 3.99 -17.95
CA SER A 30 -9.52 3.99 -18.53
C SER A 30 -8.82 5.30 -18.22
N SER A 31 -7.73 5.22 -17.44
CA SER A 31 -6.81 6.34 -17.21
C SER A 31 -6.59 7.01 -18.55
N GLY A 32 -7.11 8.22 -18.73
CA GLY A 32 -6.74 9.03 -19.89
C GLY A 32 -5.24 9.34 -19.83
N ARG A 33 -4.80 10.40 -20.52
CA ARG A 33 -3.40 10.88 -20.46
C ARG A 33 -2.86 11.20 -19.04
N HIS A 34 -3.66 11.07 -17.98
CA HIS A 34 -3.38 11.52 -16.62
C HIS A 34 -3.02 10.40 -15.62
N GLY A 35 -2.93 9.14 -16.05
CA GLY A 35 -2.57 8.04 -15.14
C GLY A 35 -3.66 7.73 -14.09
N PRO A 36 -3.38 6.83 -13.12
CA PRO A 36 -4.30 6.53 -12.03
C PRO A 36 -4.56 7.78 -11.17
N VAL A 37 -5.80 8.01 -10.74
CA VAL A 37 -6.19 9.21 -9.95
C VAL A 37 -6.58 8.91 -8.51
N ALA A 38 -6.75 7.63 -8.15
CA ALA A 38 -7.24 7.23 -6.85
C ALA A 38 -6.18 7.38 -5.76
N ILE A 39 -6.51 8.12 -4.70
CA ILE A 39 -5.65 8.37 -3.55
C ILE A 39 -6.23 7.68 -2.31
N ILE A 40 -5.39 6.96 -1.56
CA ILE A 40 -5.76 6.33 -0.30
C ILE A 40 -4.78 6.77 0.78
N LEU A 41 -5.29 7.37 1.85
CA LEU A 41 -4.52 7.81 3.01
C LEU A 41 -5.04 7.12 4.28
N PHE A 42 -4.13 6.46 4.99
CA PHE A 42 -4.31 6.02 6.37
C PHE A 42 -3.44 6.90 7.26
N ASP A 43 -4.04 7.60 8.22
CA ASP A 43 -3.33 8.46 9.17
C ASP A 43 -3.72 8.12 10.61
N ASN A 44 -2.74 7.71 11.42
CA ASN A 44 -2.97 7.30 12.80
C ASN A 44 -3.98 6.14 12.88
N VAL A 45 -3.79 5.13 12.03
CA VAL A 45 -4.65 3.93 11.94
C VAL A 45 -3.87 2.70 12.40
N ASN A 46 -4.54 1.82 13.14
CA ASN A 46 -4.02 0.48 13.46
C ASN A 46 -4.72 -0.58 12.59
N ILE A 47 -3.93 -1.26 11.77
CA ILE A 47 -4.34 -2.25 10.78
C ILE A 47 -3.72 -3.59 11.20
N PRO A 48 -4.47 -4.52 11.80
CA PRO A 48 -3.89 -5.77 12.28
C PRO A 48 -3.21 -6.57 11.17
N ASN A 49 -3.82 -6.61 9.98
CA ASN A 49 -3.32 -7.32 8.83
C ASN A 49 -3.73 -6.60 7.54
N ILE A 50 -2.87 -6.65 6.52
CA ILE A 50 -3.22 -6.36 5.13
C ILE A 50 -3.24 -7.71 4.40
N PRO A 51 -4.43 -8.32 4.20
CA PRO A 51 -4.55 -9.60 3.49
C PRO A 51 -4.09 -9.54 2.03
N LYS A 52 -4.10 -10.71 1.37
CA LYS A 52 -3.94 -10.79 -0.08
C LYS A 52 -4.97 -9.92 -0.80
N GLU A 53 -4.58 -9.40 -1.95
CA GLU A 53 -5.45 -8.72 -2.91
C GLU A 53 -6.23 -7.53 -2.32
N VAL A 54 -5.63 -6.80 -1.38
CA VAL A 54 -6.22 -5.57 -0.83
C VAL A 54 -6.14 -4.43 -1.83
N PHE A 55 -4.97 -4.24 -2.46
CA PHE A 55 -4.74 -3.21 -3.47
C PHE A 55 -4.61 -3.84 -4.86
N LEU A 56 -5.76 -4.03 -5.53
CA LEU A 56 -5.87 -4.66 -6.84
C LEU A 56 -5.95 -3.65 -8.01
N THR A 57 -6.50 -2.47 -7.76
CA THR A 57 -6.67 -1.45 -8.79
C THR A 57 -5.48 -0.49 -8.81
N SER A 58 -5.14 0.06 -9.98
CA SER A 58 -4.08 1.07 -10.09
C SER A 58 -4.42 2.34 -9.31
N LEU A 59 -3.42 2.93 -8.63
CA LEU A 59 -3.60 4.04 -7.69
C LEU A 59 -2.60 5.16 -7.95
N ALA A 60 -3.06 6.41 -7.78
CA ALA A 60 -2.15 7.56 -7.75
C ALA A 60 -1.25 7.47 -6.52
N SER A 61 -1.85 7.16 -5.36
CA SER A 61 -1.06 6.93 -4.16
C SER A 61 -1.75 6.10 -3.10
N VAL A 62 -0.93 5.36 -2.34
CA VAL A 62 -1.29 4.76 -1.05
C VAL A 62 -0.30 5.26 -0.01
N THR A 63 -0.81 5.90 1.03
CA THR A 63 0.00 6.45 2.11
C THR A 63 -0.44 5.89 3.46
N PHE A 64 0.52 5.33 4.21
CA PHE A 64 0.37 4.95 5.61
C PHE A 64 1.21 5.89 6.47
N ARG A 65 0.55 6.74 7.24
CA ARG A 65 1.19 7.74 8.10
C ARG A 65 0.84 7.48 9.56
N ASN A 66 1.84 7.47 10.44
CA ASN A 66 1.63 7.25 11.88
C ASN A 66 0.86 5.95 12.17
N CYS A 67 1.03 4.93 11.34
CA CYS A 67 0.24 3.70 11.42
C CYS A 67 0.93 2.63 12.24
N LYS A 68 0.14 1.71 12.77
CA LYS A 68 0.62 0.41 13.23
C LYS A 68 0.03 -0.65 12.32
N ILE A 69 0.89 -1.38 11.63
CA ILE A 69 0.49 -2.45 10.74
C ILE A 69 1.08 -3.75 11.29
N GLY A 70 0.27 -4.79 11.41
CA GLY A 70 0.78 -6.13 11.72
C GLY A 70 1.44 -6.73 10.48
N ASP A 71 0.77 -7.70 9.88
CA ASP A 71 1.36 -8.46 8.79
C ASP A 71 0.84 -7.96 7.42
N LEU A 72 1.77 -7.72 6.47
CA LEU A 72 1.48 -7.57 5.04
C LEU A 72 1.62 -8.93 4.41
N TYR A 73 0.51 -9.55 4.06
CA TYR A 73 0.51 -10.87 3.44
C TYR A 73 0.93 -10.81 1.97
N SER A 74 1.31 -11.98 1.46
CA SER A 74 1.67 -12.22 0.07
C SER A 74 0.55 -11.73 -0.85
N GLU A 75 0.93 -11.06 -1.93
CA GLU A 75 0.03 -10.48 -2.92
C GLU A 75 -0.92 -9.39 -2.40
N SER A 76 -0.60 -8.74 -1.27
CA SER A 76 -1.40 -7.61 -0.75
C SER A 76 -1.43 -6.40 -1.70
N PHE A 77 -0.34 -6.15 -2.44
CA PHE A 77 -0.23 -5.17 -3.51
C PHE A 77 -0.05 -5.89 -4.86
N LYS A 78 -1.12 -5.91 -5.66
CA LYS A 78 -1.21 -6.65 -6.94
C LYS A 78 -1.80 -5.80 -8.07
N ALA A 79 -1.88 -4.49 -7.87
CA ALA A 79 -2.23 -3.54 -8.92
C ALA A 79 -1.18 -3.53 -10.04
N THR A 80 -1.58 -3.21 -11.27
CA THR A 80 -0.63 -3.07 -12.39
C THR A 80 0.35 -1.92 -12.18
N GLU A 81 -0.15 -0.79 -11.66
CA GLU A 81 0.64 0.42 -11.44
C GLU A 81 0.19 1.17 -10.17
N ILE A 82 1.13 1.61 -9.35
CA ILE A 82 0.89 2.52 -8.24
C ILE A 82 1.91 3.65 -8.33
N SER A 83 1.49 4.87 -8.62
CA SER A 83 2.44 5.96 -8.84
C SER A 83 3.24 6.28 -7.56
N SER A 84 2.63 6.19 -6.37
CA SER A 84 3.35 6.37 -5.11
C SER A 84 2.88 5.44 -3.98
N VAL A 85 3.80 4.69 -3.37
CA VAL A 85 3.60 4.01 -2.09
C VAL A 85 4.45 4.69 -1.02
N SER A 86 3.81 5.19 0.04
CA SER A 86 4.50 5.90 1.12
C SER A 86 4.17 5.32 2.48
N MET A 87 5.19 4.87 3.21
CA MET A 87 5.11 4.51 4.62
C MET A 87 5.91 5.55 5.42
N ILE A 88 5.25 6.27 6.32
CA ILE A 88 5.84 7.40 7.06
C ILE A 88 5.52 7.26 8.55
N ASN A 89 6.54 7.17 9.39
CA ASN A 89 6.39 7.02 10.84
C ASN A 89 5.47 5.84 11.21
N THR A 90 5.65 4.72 10.51
CA THR A 90 4.76 3.54 10.60
C THR A 90 5.55 2.33 11.10
N SER A 91 4.99 1.56 12.02
CA SER A 91 5.55 0.27 12.45
C SER A 91 4.89 -0.87 11.69
N LEU A 92 5.69 -1.80 11.14
CA LEU A 92 5.23 -3.01 10.46
C LEU A 92 5.79 -4.25 11.17
N LYS A 93 4.97 -5.27 11.44
CA LYS A 93 5.42 -6.49 12.12
C LYS A 93 6.12 -7.45 11.17
N TYR A 94 5.49 -7.80 10.06
CA TYR A 94 6.10 -8.69 9.06
C TYR A 94 5.61 -8.36 7.66
N ILE A 95 6.53 -8.28 6.71
CA ILE A 95 6.22 -8.20 5.29
C ILE A 95 6.59 -9.55 4.67
N HIS A 96 5.56 -10.29 4.28
CA HIS A 96 5.67 -11.61 3.67
C HIS A 96 6.26 -11.54 2.25
N GLU A 97 6.69 -12.68 1.75
CA GLU A 97 7.09 -12.87 0.36
C GLU A 97 6.03 -12.36 -0.61
N ARG A 98 6.46 -11.74 -1.71
CA ARG A 98 5.60 -11.22 -2.77
C ARG A 98 4.47 -10.31 -2.27
N ALA A 99 4.63 -9.64 -1.12
CA ALA A 99 3.65 -8.66 -0.65
C ALA A 99 3.43 -7.55 -1.68
N PHE A 100 4.51 -7.13 -2.35
CA PHE A 100 4.47 -6.34 -3.57
C PHE A 100 4.89 -7.23 -4.74
N THR A 101 3.95 -7.55 -5.63
CA THR A 101 4.19 -8.56 -6.68
C THR A 101 4.98 -8.01 -7.86
N GLU A 102 5.65 -8.89 -8.59
CA GLU A 102 6.39 -8.62 -9.84
C GLU A 102 5.54 -8.02 -10.97
N ARG A 103 4.21 -8.11 -10.86
CA ARG A 103 3.27 -7.52 -11.83
C ARG A 103 2.99 -6.05 -11.57
N THR A 104 3.42 -5.53 -10.44
CA THR A 104 3.19 -4.16 -10.01
C THR A 104 4.38 -3.29 -10.36
N LEU A 105 4.12 -2.17 -11.05
CA LEU A 105 5.06 -1.06 -11.18
C LEU A 105 4.79 -0.02 -10.09
N ILE A 106 5.81 0.41 -9.37
CA ILE A 106 5.76 1.49 -8.39
C ILE A 106 6.74 2.59 -8.81
N CYS A 107 6.23 3.76 -9.20
CA CYS A 107 7.10 4.86 -9.62
C CYS A 107 7.89 5.44 -8.43
N ASP A 108 7.22 5.70 -7.31
CA ASP A 108 7.84 6.21 -6.09
C ASP A 108 7.51 5.35 -4.87
N PHE A 109 8.49 4.61 -4.35
CA PHE A 109 8.37 3.87 -3.10
C PHE A 109 9.19 4.52 -1.99
N LYS A 110 8.49 5.07 -1.00
CA LYS A 110 9.09 5.74 0.16
C LYS A 110 8.82 5.00 1.47
N ILE A 111 9.88 4.73 2.22
CA ILE A 111 9.83 4.21 3.60
C ILE A 111 10.62 5.18 4.49
N SER A 112 9.92 5.94 5.34
CA SER A 112 10.56 6.96 6.17
C SER A 112 10.16 6.86 7.63
N LYS A 113 11.14 6.87 8.54
CA LYS A 113 10.92 6.79 9.99
C LYS A 113 10.12 5.54 10.39
N CYS A 114 10.30 4.44 9.65
CA CYS A 114 9.57 3.20 9.90
C CYS A 114 10.36 2.25 10.78
N ASN A 115 9.63 1.37 11.48
CA ASN A 115 10.20 0.23 12.17
C ASN A 115 9.57 -1.04 11.58
N ILE A 116 10.35 -1.81 10.82
CA ILE A 116 9.93 -3.06 10.19
C ILE A 116 10.58 -4.19 11.00
N SER A 117 9.80 -4.97 11.73
CA SER A 117 10.38 -5.99 12.63
C SER A 117 10.92 -7.20 11.87
N LYS A 118 10.29 -7.57 10.76
CA LYS A 118 10.72 -8.66 9.88
C LYS A 118 10.38 -8.32 8.43
N LEU A 119 11.29 -8.63 7.52
CA LEU A 119 11.15 -8.45 6.08
C LEU A 119 11.61 -9.73 5.37
N HIS A 120 10.71 -10.38 4.63
CA HIS A 120 11.10 -11.51 3.79
C HIS A 120 12.02 -11.05 2.65
N SER A 121 12.99 -11.88 2.23
CA SER A 121 13.96 -11.53 1.17
C SER A 121 13.28 -11.22 -0.17
N GLU A 122 12.15 -11.85 -0.43
CA GLU A 122 11.32 -11.67 -1.63
C GLU A 122 10.07 -10.84 -1.35
N ALA A 123 10.05 -10.03 -0.29
CA ALA A 123 8.85 -9.27 0.09
C ALA A 123 8.43 -8.23 -0.95
N ILE A 124 9.41 -7.64 -1.63
CA ILE A 124 9.23 -6.57 -2.59
C ILE A 124 9.77 -7.05 -3.94
N MET A 125 8.88 -7.58 -4.77
CA MET A 125 9.18 -8.07 -6.12
C MET A 125 8.72 -7.10 -7.22
N ALA A 126 7.96 -6.08 -6.86
CA ALA A 126 7.50 -5.02 -7.76
C ALA A 126 8.66 -4.31 -8.45
N GLY A 127 8.44 -3.90 -9.70
CA GLY A 127 9.35 -2.97 -10.37
C GLY A 127 9.27 -1.61 -9.69
N ILE A 128 10.39 -1.09 -9.19
CA ILE A 128 10.45 0.21 -8.51
C ILE A 128 11.35 1.14 -9.30
N GLU A 129 10.82 2.30 -9.72
CA GLU A 129 11.62 3.31 -10.41
C GLU A 129 12.45 4.13 -9.41
N ASN A 130 11.82 4.62 -8.34
CA ASN A 130 12.47 5.42 -7.31
C ASN A 130 12.23 4.81 -5.93
N LEU A 131 13.30 4.34 -5.29
CA LEU A 131 13.27 3.86 -3.91
C LEU A 131 13.92 4.87 -2.96
N THR A 132 13.16 5.29 -1.94
CA THR A 132 13.68 6.15 -0.87
C THR A 132 13.47 5.48 0.49
N VAL A 133 14.57 5.13 1.17
CA VAL A 133 14.56 4.67 2.56
C VAL A 133 15.31 5.67 3.43
N LYS A 134 14.64 6.26 4.43
CA LYS A 134 15.22 7.31 5.28
C LYS A 134 14.84 7.16 6.74
N HIS A 135 15.84 7.11 7.62
CA HIS A 135 15.66 7.05 9.08
C HIS A 135 14.78 5.87 9.54
N SER A 136 14.81 4.75 8.80
CA SER A 136 14.02 3.56 9.08
C SER A 136 14.91 2.44 9.62
N ARG A 137 14.33 1.52 10.37
CA ARG A 137 14.97 0.31 10.89
C ARG A 137 14.25 -0.90 10.33
N CYS A 138 15.01 -1.89 9.89
CA CYS A 138 14.55 -3.13 9.30
C CYS A 138 15.32 -4.30 9.93
#